data_AF-A0A0H2YMR7-F1
#
_entry.id   AF-A0A0H2YMR7-F1
#
_cell.length_a   1.000
_cell.length_b   1.000
_cell.length_c   1.000
_cell.angle_alpha   90.00
_cell.angle_beta   90.00
_cell.angle_gamma   90.00
#
_symmetry.space_group_name_H-M   'P 1'
#
loop_
_entity.id
_entity.type
_entity.pdbx_description
1 polymer ?
#
loop_
_entity_poly.entity_id
_entity_poly.type
_entity_poly.pdbx_seq_one_letter_code
_entity_poly.pdbx_strand_id
1 'polypeptide(L)'
;MKADIQKSVTEIIDKSGVEIDTEERQKIIGEAIQTALKHIATSVSTAPLSEGSKYMRVWVRFGESPELPGVKQKRAALVTFTREMKDATVEVRAGAWYDGRVVYTNQAVCDEGERFEDIVDATLRAIKGRAGVEDDPSIAAFLSIVELPEVTERVTDLTTPPGLLELVVSGDTKKAVERIREVEYGIICDMCRSDLDLVRIIVDAGQACDGVLAGFAGQVARLANELPMIKQEAKSYAVHHANDLLEPYRFEAAQDKMTGWATW
;
A
#
# COMPACT_ATOMS: atom_id res chain seq x y z
N MET A 1 17.39 7.90 -13.79
CA MET A 1 16.76 8.88 -12.87
C MET A 1 17.77 9.88 -12.31
N LYS A 2 18.65 9.51 -11.35
CA LYS A 2 19.63 10.47 -10.79
C LYS A 2 20.50 11.14 -11.85
N ALA A 3 21.07 10.36 -12.78
CA ALA A 3 21.88 10.88 -13.88
C ALA A 3 21.11 11.86 -14.80
N ASP A 4 19.83 11.57 -15.09
CA ASP A 4 18.99 12.42 -15.94
C ASP A 4 18.65 13.76 -15.27
N ILE A 5 18.37 13.73 -13.96
CA ILE A 5 18.14 14.92 -13.13
C ILE A 5 19.42 15.75 -13.06
N GLN A 6 20.55 15.11 -12.73
CA GLN A 6 21.86 15.77 -12.66
C GLN A 6 22.20 16.46 -13.97
N LYS A 7 22.05 15.77 -15.12
CA LYS A 7 22.27 16.37 -16.44
C LYS A 7 21.41 17.61 -16.66
N SER A 8 20.14 17.55 -16.29
CA SER A 8 19.20 18.66 -16.47
C SER A 8 19.55 19.87 -15.60
N VAL A 9 20.00 19.63 -14.36
CA VAL A 9 20.48 20.69 -13.45
C VAL A 9 21.77 21.30 -13.98
N THR A 10 22.73 20.48 -14.42
CA THR A 10 23.99 20.94 -15.02
C THR A 10 23.74 21.82 -16.25
N GLU A 11 22.83 21.42 -17.15
CA GLU A 11 22.47 22.22 -18.33
C GLU A 11 21.90 23.61 -17.96
N ILE A 12 21.17 23.74 -16.85
CA ILE A 12 20.61 25.01 -16.38
C ILE A 12 21.68 25.91 -15.78
N ILE A 13 22.59 25.33 -15.01
CA ILE A 13 23.78 26.03 -14.49
C ILE A 13 24.60 26.56 -15.67
N ASP A 14 24.90 25.72 -16.66
CA ASP A 14 25.72 26.11 -17.81
C ASP A 14 25.06 27.21 -18.66
N LYS A 15 23.73 27.13 -18.83
CA LYS A 15 22.95 28.17 -19.54
C LYS A 15 22.81 29.47 -18.75
N SER A 16 23.03 29.46 -17.44
CA SER A 16 22.91 30.67 -16.62
C SER A 16 23.99 31.70 -16.92
N GLY A 17 25.13 31.26 -17.47
CA GLY A 17 26.27 32.13 -17.80
C GLY A 17 26.92 32.77 -16.58
N VAL A 18 26.66 32.24 -15.38
CA VAL A 18 27.22 32.74 -14.13
C VAL A 18 28.51 32.00 -13.80
N GLU A 19 29.54 32.76 -13.42
CA GLU A 19 30.80 32.18 -12.96
C GLU A 19 30.65 31.74 -11.51
N ILE A 20 30.66 30.43 -11.30
CA ILE A 20 30.66 29.79 -9.99
C ILE A 20 31.82 28.82 -9.94
N ASP A 21 32.46 28.70 -8.78
CA ASP A 21 33.54 27.74 -8.61
C ASP A 21 33.04 26.29 -8.62
N THR A 22 33.98 25.35 -8.64
CA THR A 22 33.65 23.93 -8.76
C THR A 22 32.96 23.36 -7.51
N GLU A 23 33.30 23.86 -6.31
CA GLU A 23 32.74 23.39 -5.04
C GLU A 23 31.28 23.84 -4.91
N GLU A 24 31.02 25.12 -5.14
CA GLU A 24 29.69 25.71 -5.09
C GLU A 24 28.78 25.12 -6.18
N ARG A 25 29.33 24.86 -7.37
CA ARG A 25 28.59 24.14 -8.43
C ARG A 25 28.16 22.74 -8.00
N GLN A 26 29.04 21.98 -7.35
CA GLN A 26 28.69 20.63 -6.86
C GLN A 26 27.66 20.69 -5.74
N LYS A 27 27.73 21.70 -4.87
CA LYS A 27 26.75 21.93 -3.81
C LYS A 27 25.35 22.22 -4.37
N ILE A 28 25.23 23.13 -5.34
CA ILE A 28 23.94 23.43 -6.01
C ILE A 28 23.36 22.17 -6.67
N ILE A 29 24.21 21.40 -7.37
CA ILE A 29 23.79 20.12 -7.97
C ILE A 29 23.31 19.13 -6.91
N GLY A 30 24.03 19.01 -5.80
CA GLY A 30 23.68 18.13 -4.69
C GLY A 30 22.34 18.45 -4.06
N GLU A 31 22.12 19.73 -3.72
CA GLU A 31 20.87 20.22 -3.11
C GLU A 31 19.68 20.06 -4.07
N ALA A 32 19.85 20.40 -5.36
CA ALA A 32 18.83 20.19 -6.38
C ALA A 32 18.43 18.71 -6.54
N ILE A 33 19.40 17.81 -6.55
CA ILE A 33 19.14 16.36 -6.59
C ILE A 33 18.42 15.91 -5.32
N GLN A 34 18.81 16.39 -4.15
CA GLN A 34 18.17 16.03 -2.88
C GLN A 34 16.70 16.44 -2.85
N THR A 35 16.38 17.64 -3.32
CA THR A 35 14.99 18.11 -3.44
C THR A 35 14.17 17.22 -4.36
N ALA A 36 14.72 16.81 -5.50
CA ALA A 36 14.06 15.87 -6.42
C ALA A 36 13.85 14.48 -5.80
N LEU A 37 14.86 13.95 -5.09
CA LEU A 37 14.78 12.66 -4.40
C LEU A 37 13.73 12.70 -3.28
N LYS A 38 13.60 13.81 -2.56
CA LYS A 38 12.56 14.01 -1.54
C LYS A 38 11.17 13.94 -2.16
N HIS A 39 10.95 14.63 -3.30
CA HIS A 39 9.67 14.55 -4.03
C HIS A 39 9.33 13.11 -4.42
N ILE A 40 10.28 12.39 -5.03
CA ILE A 40 10.10 10.99 -5.43
C ILE A 40 9.79 10.10 -4.21
N ALA A 41 10.54 10.25 -3.12
CA ALA A 41 10.34 9.46 -1.91
C ALA A 41 8.94 9.66 -1.32
N THR A 42 8.44 10.90 -1.28
CA THR A 42 7.08 11.22 -0.81
C THR A 42 6.01 10.63 -1.72
N SER A 43 6.20 10.65 -3.04
CA SER A 43 5.23 10.07 -3.99
C SER A 43 5.23 8.53 -3.95
N VAL A 44 6.40 7.90 -3.77
CA VAL A 44 6.54 6.43 -3.80
C VAL A 44 6.18 5.78 -2.46
N SER A 45 6.23 6.52 -1.33
CA SER A 45 5.87 6.00 -0.01
C SER A 45 4.39 5.64 0.15
N THR A 46 3.56 5.86 -0.89
CA THR A 46 2.15 5.47 -0.90
C THR A 46 1.95 3.95 -0.95
N ALA A 47 2.97 3.18 -1.34
CA ALA A 47 2.93 1.73 -1.36
C ALA A 47 4.26 1.14 -0.87
N PRO A 48 4.25 0.10 -0.02
CA PRO A 48 5.47 -0.64 0.31
C PRO A 48 5.94 -1.40 -0.94
N LEU A 49 7.00 -0.92 -1.59
CA LEU A 49 7.57 -1.57 -2.79
C LEU A 49 8.81 -2.42 -2.48
N SER A 50 9.37 -2.31 -1.29
CA SER A 50 10.54 -3.09 -0.89
C SER A 50 10.15 -4.56 -0.69
N GLU A 51 10.91 -5.48 -1.28
CA GLU A 51 10.70 -6.92 -1.16
C GLU A 51 10.51 -7.34 0.31
N GLY A 52 9.53 -8.21 0.56
CA GLY A 52 9.23 -8.72 1.90
C GLY A 52 8.50 -7.71 2.80
N SER A 53 8.29 -6.46 2.36
CA SER A 53 7.54 -5.48 3.16
C SER A 53 6.08 -5.90 3.27
N LYS A 54 5.60 -6.00 4.51
CA LYS A 54 4.22 -6.33 4.81
C LYS A 54 3.29 -5.20 4.39
N TYR A 55 2.20 -5.54 3.71
CA TYR A 55 1.15 -4.57 3.36
C TYR A 55 -0.22 -4.94 3.92
N MET A 56 -0.42 -6.20 4.34
CA MET A 56 -1.67 -6.67 4.92
C MET A 56 -1.43 -7.89 5.80
N ARG A 57 -2.26 -8.08 6.82
CA ARG A 57 -2.40 -9.32 7.57
C ARG A 57 -3.77 -9.92 7.29
N VAL A 58 -3.81 -11.22 7.03
CA VAL A 58 -5.04 -11.99 6.91
C VAL A 58 -5.12 -12.94 8.10
N TRP A 59 -6.23 -12.89 8.82
CA TRP A 59 -6.55 -13.86 9.86
C TRP A 59 -7.89 -14.50 9.54
N VAL A 60 -8.02 -15.79 9.83
CA VAL A 60 -9.26 -16.54 9.66
C VAL A 60 -9.50 -17.42 10.87
N ARG A 61 -10.72 -17.39 11.38
CA ARG A 61 -11.28 -18.39 12.28
C ARG A 61 -12.35 -19.15 11.52
N PHE A 62 -12.14 -20.45 11.30
CA PHE A 62 -13.07 -21.28 10.54
C PHE A 62 -13.47 -22.53 11.32
N GLY A 63 -14.69 -23.00 11.07
CA GLY A 63 -15.23 -24.21 11.65
C GLY A 63 -16.26 -24.86 10.74
N GLU A 64 -16.64 -26.07 11.11
CA GLU A 64 -17.65 -26.85 10.43
C GLU A 64 -18.76 -27.22 11.43
N SER A 65 -19.99 -27.36 10.95
CA SER A 65 -21.07 -27.88 11.78
C SER A 65 -20.78 -29.33 12.18
N PRO A 66 -21.36 -29.82 13.30
CA PRO A 66 -21.30 -31.23 13.63
C PRO A 66 -21.80 -32.11 12.48
N GLU A 67 -21.15 -33.26 12.28
CA GLU A 67 -21.63 -34.26 11.33
C GLU A 67 -22.93 -34.88 11.84
N LEU A 68 -23.98 -34.84 11.02
CA LEU A 68 -25.27 -35.45 11.31
C LEU A 68 -25.65 -36.41 10.16
N PRO A 69 -26.19 -37.61 10.44
CA PRO A 69 -26.58 -38.56 9.40
C PRO A 69 -27.54 -37.94 8.38
N GLY A 70 -27.13 -37.93 7.10
CA GLY A 70 -27.94 -37.41 5.99
C GLY A 70 -27.96 -35.88 5.84
N VAL A 71 -27.24 -35.13 6.68
CA VAL A 71 -27.14 -33.66 6.59
C VAL A 71 -25.74 -33.29 6.09
N LYS A 72 -25.68 -32.49 5.02
CA LYS A 72 -24.40 -31.95 4.54
C LYS A 72 -23.81 -31.02 5.59
N GLN A 73 -22.56 -31.28 5.96
CA GLN A 73 -21.80 -30.42 6.87
C GLN A 73 -21.73 -28.99 6.33
N LYS A 74 -22.05 -28.02 7.20
CA LYS A 74 -22.03 -26.59 6.90
C LYS A 74 -20.71 -26.01 7.36
N ARG A 75 -20.25 -24.96 6.69
CA ARG A 75 -18.98 -24.29 7.00
C ARG A 75 -19.23 -22.84 7.36
N ALA A 76 -18.44 -22.33 8.30
CA ALA A 76 -18.48 -20.94 8.71
C ALA A 76 -17.06 -20.42 8.90
N ALA A 77 -16.83 -19.16 8.55
CA ALA A 77 -15.55 -18.51 8.83
C ALA A 77 -15.72 -17.01 9.10
N LEU A 78 -14.98 -16.52 10.08
CA LEU A 78 -14.72 -15.09 10.24
C LEU A 78 -13.34 -14.80 9.67
N VAL A 79 -13.29 -13.98 8.62
CA VAL A 79 -12.05 -13.56 7.97
C VAL A 79 -11.83 -12.09 8.27
N THR A 80 -10.61 -11.70 8.66
CA THR A 80 -10.23 -10.30 8.87
C THR A 80 -9.00 -9.94 8.06
N PHE A 81 -9.04 -8.75 7.48
CA PHE A 81 -7.97 -8.14 6.72
C PHE A 81 -7.52 -6.88 7.46
N THR A 82 -6.26 -6.84 7.85
CA THR A 82 -5.70 -5.77 8.66
C THR A 82 -4.59 -5.07 7.88
N ARG A 83 -4.67 -3.75 7.77
CA ARG A 83 -3.68 -2.92 7.08
C ARG A 83 -3.33 -1.71 7.91
N GLU A 84 -2.03 -1.41 7.99
CA GLU A 84 -1.52 -0.18 8.57
C GLU A 84 -1.70 1.00 7.61
N MET A 85 -2.19 2.12 8.13
CA MET A 85 -2.46 3.36 7.42
C MET A 85 -1.30 4.34 7.62
N LYS A 86 -1.28 5.42 6.83
CA LYS A 86 -0.18 6.40 6.83
C LYS A 86 -0.03 7.17 8.15
N ASP A 87 -1.10 7.28 8.91
CA ASP A 87 -1.18 7.97 10.20
C ASP A 87 -0.96 7.01 11.39
N ALA A 88 -0.37 5.84 11.13
CA ALA A 88 -0.16 4.76 12.08
C ALA A 88 -1.45 4.12 12.65
N THR A 89 -2.63 4.52 12.14
CA THR A 89 -3.87 3.82 12.44
C THR A 89 -3.93 2.48 11.70
N VAL A 90 -4.79 1.58 12.18
CA VAL A 90 -4.98 0.25 11.61
C VAL A 90 -6.39 0.14 11.06
N GLU A 91 -6.50 -0.07 9.76
CA GLU A 91 -7.77 -0.43 9.12
C GLU A 91 -7.99 -1.93 9.26
N VAL A 92 -9.15 -2.31 9.81
CA VAL A 92 -9.59 -3.71 9.87
C VAL A 92 -10.90 -3.87 9.11
N ARG A 93 -10.91 -4.82 8.18
CA ARG A 93 -12.11 -5.25 7.45
C ARG A 93 -12.41 -6.69 7.81
N ALA A 94 -13.64 -6.98 8.20
CA ALA A 94 -14.05 -8.33 8.57
C ALA A 94 -15.19 -8.82 7.68
N GLY A 95 -15.13 -10.08 7.25
CA GLY A 95 -16.19 -10.77 6.53
C GLY A 95 -16.58 -12.05 7.26
N ALA A 96 -17.86 -12.17 7.63
CA ALA A 96 -18.44 -13.41 8.13
C ALA A 96 -19.02 -14.20 6.96
N TRP A 97 -18.51 -15.39 6.73
CA TRP A 97 -18.94 -16.28 5.66
C TRP A 97 -19.64 -17.51 6.24
N TYR A 98 -20.75 -17.91 5.63
CA TYR A 98 -21.51 -19.10 6.00
C TYR A 98 -22.05 -19.79 4.75
N ASP A 99 -21.70 -21.07 4.60
CA ASP A 99 -22.22 -22.03 3.61
C ASP A 99 -22.42 -21.46 2.19
N GLY A 100 -21.38 -20.83 1.64
CA GLY A 100 -21.36 -20.37 0.25
C GLY A 100 -21.59 -18.88 0.06
N ARG A 101 -21.80 -18.10 1.13
CA ARG A 101 -22.00 -16.65 1.03
C ARG A 101 -21.45 -15.89 2.23
N VAL A 102 -21.12 -14.62 2.00
CA VAL A 102 -20.84 -13.66 3.06
C VAL A 102 -22.18 -13.18 3.64
N VAL A 103 -22.36 -13.32 4.95
CA VAL A 103 -23.59 -12.95 5.68
C VAL A 103 -23.44 -11.64 6.45
N TYR A 104 -22.21 -11.19 6.70
CA TYR A 104 -21.95 -9.92 7.36
C TYR A 104 -20.58 -9.38 6.97
N THR A 105 -20.46 -8.06 6.87
CA THR A 105 -19.18 -7.35 6.72
C THR A 105 -19.06 -6.25 7.76
N ASN A 106 -17.84 -5.95 8.18
CA ASN A 106 -17.52 -4.86 9.09
C ASN A 106 -16.29 -4.09 8.60
N GLN A 107 -16.23 -2.81 8.92
CA GLN A 107 -15.05 -1.98 8.74
C GLN A 107 -14.82 -1.17 10.02
N ALA A 108 -13.60 -1.19 10.52
CA ALA A 108 -13.15 -0.41 11.66
C ALA A 108 -11.80 0.25 11.36
N VAL A 109 -11.56 1.40 11.97
CA VAL A 109 -10.25 2.06 12.01
C VAL A 109 -9.89 2.20 13.48
N CYS A 110 -8.72 1.71 13.84
CA CYS A 110 -8.25 1.55 15.21
C CYS A 110 -6.95 2.31 15.40
N ASP A 111 -6.73 2.82 16.61
CA ASP A 111 -5.48 3.47 16.97
C ASP A 111 -4.33 2.46 17.13
N GLU A 112 -3.10 2.94 16.98
CA GLU A 112 -1.89 2.14 17.17
C GLU A 112 -1.82 1.62 18.63
N GLY A 113 -2.04 0.32 18.82
CA GLY A 113 -2.01 -0.34 20.13
C GLY A 113 -3.33 -0.94 20.60
N GLU A 114 -4.45 -0.69 19.89
CA GLU A 114 -5.66 -1.49 20.11
C GLU A 114 -5.37 -2.97 19.82
N ARG A 115 -5.85 -3.85 20.72
CA ARG A 115 -5.60 -5.28 20.56
C ARG A 115 -6.50 -5.82 19.46
N PHE A 116 -5.91 -6.59 18.56
CA PHE A 116 -6.65 -7.25 17.48
C PHE A 116 -7.82 -8.11 18.02
N GLU A 117 -7.64 -8.73 19.18
CA GLU A 117 -8.70 -9.50 19.85
C GLU A 117 -9.94 -8.64 20.17
N ASP A 118 -9.74 -7.39 20.60
CA ASP A 118 -10.84 -6.48 20.94
C ASP A 118 -11.69 -6.14 19.70
N ILE A 119 -11.04 -6.07 18.53
CA ILE A 119 -11.68 -5.81 17.23
C ILE A 119 -12.50 -7.03 16.77
N VAL A 120 -11.95 -8.23 16.93
CA VAL A 120 -12.66 -9.49 16.66
C VAL A 120 -13.87 -9.63 17.58
N ASP A 121 -13.70 -9.37 18.87
CA ASP A 121 -14.78 -9.45 19.86
C ASP A 121 -15.85 -8.38 19.64
N ALA A 122 -15.46 -7.16 19.24
CA ALA A 122 -16.42 -6.11 18.84
C ALA A 122 -17.21 -6.53 17.59
N THR A 123 -16.53 -7.12 16.60
CA THR A 123 -17.18 -7.62 15.38
C THR A 123 -18.16 -8.76 15.69
N LEU A 124 -17.77 -9.73 16.50
CA LEU A 124 -18.66 -10.82 16.94
C LEU A 124 -19.86 -10.30 17.74
N ARG A 125 -19.66 -9.32 18.63
CA ARG A 125 -20.75 -8.65 19.35
C ARG A 125 -21.72 -7.95 18.40
N ALA A 126 -21.22 -7.26 17.37
CA ALA A 126 -22.07 -6.63 16.36
C ALA A 126 -22.91 -7.67 15.58
N ILE A 127 -22.28 -8.78 15.17
CA ILE A 127 -22.96 -9.90 14.50
C ILE A 127 -24.06 -10.49 15.39
N LYS A 128 -23.79 -10.70 16.68
CA LYS A 128 -24.78 -11.17 17.68
C LYS A 128 -25.96 -10.22 17.82
N GLY A 129 -25.68 -8.92 17.93
CA GLY A 129 -26.72 -7.90 18.00
C GLY A 129 -27.65 -7.97 16.80
N ARG A 130 -27.08 -8.18 15.60
CA ARG A 130 -27.85 -8.34 14.36
C ARG A 130 -28.67 -9.63 14.32
N ALA A 131 -28.11 -10.75 14.77
CA ALA A 131 -28.83 -12.03 14.85
C ALA A 131 -30.09 -11.94 15.73
N GLY A 132 -30.04 -11.16 16.81
CA GLY A 132 -31.18 -10.97 17.72
C GLY A 132 -32.27 -10.01 17.21
N VAL A 133 -31.98 -9.21 16.17
CA VAL A 133 -32.90 -8.17 15.65
C VAL A 133 -33.48 -8.56 14.29
N GLU A 134 -32.69 -9.17 13.39
CA GLU A 134 -33.07 -9.38 11.99
C GLU A 134 -33.67 -10.76 11.68
N ASP A 135 -33.82 -11.66 12.66
CA ASP A 135 -34.29 -13.05 12.47
C ASP A 135 -33.63 -13.72 11.24
N ASP A 136 -32.34 -13.45 11.00
CA ASP A 136 -31.59 -14.07 9.92
C ASP A 136 -31.02 -15.41 10.40
N PRO A 137 -31.60 -16.56 9.98
CA PRO A 137 -31.16 -17.87 10.42
C PRO A 137 -29.71 -18.17 10.01
N SER A 138 -29.19 -17.50 8.99
CA SER A 138 -27.81 -17.68 8.52
C SER A 138 -26.79 -17.08 9.49
N ILE A 139 -27.13 -15.94 10.10
CA ILE A 139 -26.26 -15.29 11.08
C ILE A 139 -26.24 -16.10 12.38
N ALA A 140 -27.40 -16.59 12.81
CA ALA A 140 -27.49 -17.50 13.96
C ALA A 140 -26.72 -18.80 13.72
N ALA A 141 -26.88 -19.41 12.53
CA ALA A 141 -26.16 -20.63 12.18
C ALA A 141 -24.65 -20.41 12.05
N PHE A 142 -24.22 -19.26 11.50
CA PHE A 142 -22.83 -18.84 11.50
C PHE A 142 -22.25 -18.82 12.92
N LEU A 143 -22.89 -18.09 13.85
CA LEU A 143 -22.45 -17.97 15.24
C LEU A 143 -22.37 -19.34 15.93
N SER A 144 -23.33 -20.23 15.68
CA SER A 144 -23.34 -21.57 16.26
C SER A 144 -22.12 -22.44 15.91
N ILE A 145 -21.38 -22.07 14.85
CA ILE A 145 -20.18 -22.78 14.39
C ILE A 145 -18.92 -22.02 14.80
N VAL A 146 -18.81 -20.72 14.51
CA VAL A 146 -17.58 -19.96 14.79
C VAL A 146 -17.30 -19.72 16.27
N GLU A 147 -18.29 -19.93 17.14
CA GLU A 147 -18.12 -19.85 18.60
C GLU A 147 -17.80 -21.20 19.25
N LEU A 148 -17.75 -22.28 18.48
CA LEU A 148 -17.31 -23.56 19.00
C LEU A 148 -15.84 -23.48 19.47
N PRO A 149 -15.47 -24.20 20.54
CA PRO A 149 -14.08 -24.26 20.99
C PRO A 149 -13.16 -24.94 19.97
N GLU A 150 -13.72 -25.82 19.13
CA GLU A 150 -13.02 -26.61 18.12
C GLU A 150 -13.00 -25.89 16.75
N VAL A 151 -12.65 -24.61 16.75
CA VAL A 151 -12.41 -23.83 15.52
C VAL A 151 -10.93 -23.82 15.19
N THR A 152 -10.63 -23.79 13.89
CA THR A 152 -9.26 -23.60 13.42
C THR A 152 -9.00 -22.12 13.18
N GLU A 153 -7.93 -21.61 13.78
CA GLU A 153 -7.44 -20.26 13.52
C GLU A 153 -6.15 -20.29 12.72
N ARG A 154 -6.03 -19.40 11.74
CA ARG A 154 -4.82 -19.21 10.95
C ARG A 154 -4.58 -17.74 10.70
N VAL A 155 -3.31 -17.38 10.57
CA VAL A 155 -2.86 -16.03 10.29
C VAL A 155 -1.71 -16.06 9.30
N THR A 156 -1.66 -15.09 8.40
CA THR A 156 -0.51 -14.84 7.53
C THR A 156 -0.35 -13.36 7.26
N ASP A 157 0.87 -12.95 6.95
CA ASP A 157 1.17 -11.61 6.49
C ASP A 157 1.39 -11.65 4.96
N LEU A 158 0.65 -10.82 4.23
CA LEU A 158 0.86 -10.61 2.81
C LEU A 158 1.99 -9.61 2.62
N THR A 159 3.00 -10.02 1.86
CA THR A 159 4.24 -9.29 1.68
C THR A 159 4.51 -8.96 0.22
N THR A 160 5.27 -7.88 0.03
CA THR A 160 5.63 -7.36 -1.28
C THR A 160 6.51 -8.37 -2.02
N PRO A 161 6.14 -8.77 -3.26
CA PRO A 161 6.85 -9.80 -3.98
C PRO A 161 8.24 -9.34 -4.47
N PRO A 162 9.18 -10.28 -4.70
CA PRO A 162 10.49 -9.96 -5.27
C PRO A 162 10.34 -9.39 -6.68
N GLY A 163 11.12 -8.35 -6.98
CA GLY A 163 11.16 -7.73 -8.30
C GLY A 163 10.05 -6.71 -8.57
N LEU A 164 9.20 -6.39 -7.57
CA LEU A 164 8.07 -5.49 -7.78
C LEU A 164 8.50 -4.08 -8.16
N LEU A 165 9.51 -3.55 -7.47
CA LEU A 165 10.02 -2.22 -7.71
C LEU A 165 10.50 -2.05 -9.16
N GLU A 166 11.20 -3.03 -9.69
CA GLU A 166 11.71 -3.04 -11.07
C GLU A 166 10.57 -3.03 -12.09
N LEU A 167 9.50 -3.80 -11.83
CA LEU A 167 8.30 -3.82 -12.67
C LEU A 167 7.58 -2.46 -12.65
N VAL A 168 7.47 -1.83 -11.49
CA VAL A 168 6.89 -0.48 -11.34
C VAL A 168 7.75 0.55 -12.06
N VAL A 169 9.08 0.50 -11.90
CA VAL A 169 10.02 1.46 -12.51
C VAL A 169 10.04 1.37 -14.03
N SER A 170 9.90 0.15 -14.57
CA SER A 170 9.81 -0.12 -16.02
C SER A 170 8.44 0.19 -16.62
N GLY A 171 7.43 0.48 -15.79
CA GLY A 171 6.07 0.74 -16.25
C GLY A 171 5.32 -0.50 -16.73
N ASP A 172 5.80 -1.71 -16.38
CA ASP A 172 5.13 -2.96 -16.73
C ASP A 172 4.03 -3.28 -15.70
N THR A 173 2.99 -2.45 -15.71
CA THR A 173 1.90 -2.48 -14.74
C THR A 173 1.18 -3.82 -14.73
N LYS A 174 1.05 -4.45 -15.90
CA LYS A 174 0.40 -5.76 -16.04
C LYS A 174 1.19 -6.83 -15.29
N LYS A 175 2.49 -6.95 -15.55
CA LYS A 175 3.33 -7.92 -14.85
C LYS A 175 3.43 -7.62 -13.36
N ALA A 176 3.46 -6.36 -12.95
CA ALA A 176 3.46 -5.99 -11.54
C ALA A 176 2.20 -6.53 -10.82
N VAL A 177 1.02 -6.35 -11.42
CA VAL A 177 -0.25 -6.84 -10.87
C VAL A 177 -0.31 -8.38 -10.88
N GLU A 178 0.11 -9.03 -11.97
CA GLU A 178 0.18 -10.49 -12.06
C GLU A 178 1.09 -11.06 -10.97
N ARG A 179 2.27 -10.48 -10.79
CA ARG A 179 3.26 -10.87 -9.77
C ARG A 179 2.72 -10.75 -8.34
N ILE A 180 1.99 -9.68 -8.04
CA ILE A 180 1.33 -9.51 -6.73
C ILE A 180 0.32 -10.64 -6.50
N ARG A 181 -0.56 -10.87 -7.48
CA ARG A 181 -1.63 -11.88 -7.37
C ARG A 181 -1.07 -13.29 -7.23
N GLU A 182 -0.02 -13.63 -7.97
CA GLU A 182 0.62 -14.94 -7.88
C GLU A 182 1.20 -15.21 -6.48
N VAL A 183 1.93 -14.24 -5.93
CA VAL A 183 2.55 -14.39 -4.60
C VAL A 183 1.50 -14.35 -3.49
N GLU A 184 0.52 -13.45 -3.58
CA GLU A 184 -0.61 -13.38 -2.65
C GLU A 184 -1.38 -14.70 -2.62
N TYR A 185 -1.72 -15.23 -3.79
CA TYR A 185 -2.41 -16.52 -3.90
C TYR A 185 -1.57 -17.66 -3.30
N GLY A 186 -0.25 -17.70 -3.58
CA GLY A 186 0.66 -18.67 -2.99
C GLY A 186 0.67 -18.62 -1.45
N ILE A 187 0.81 -17.42 -0.88
CA ILE A 187 0.80 -17.21 0.59
C ILE A 187 -0.54 -17.66 1.20
N ILE A 188 -1.66 -17.33 0.56
CA ILE A 188 -2.99 -17.73 1.03
C ILE A 188 -3.17 -19.26 0.92
N CYS A 189 -2.69 -19.89 -0.16
CA CYS A 189 -2.70 -21.35 -0.31
C CYS A 189 -1.86 -22.04 0.77
N ASP A 190 -0.68 -21.51 1.08
CA ASP A 190 0.19 -22.03 2.14
C ASP A 190 -0.47 -21.89 3.52
N MET A 191 -1.04 -20.73 3.82
CA MET A 191 -1.85 -20.51 5.02
C MET A 191 -3.01 -21.51 5.09
N CYS A 192 -3.68 -21.76 3.97
CA CYS A 192 -4.77 -22.71 3.88
C CYS A 192 -4.31 -24.17 3.83
N ARG A 193 -3.00 -24.48 3.85
CA ARG A 193 -2.47 -25.85 3.70
C ARG A 193 -3.05 -26.55 2.47
N SER A 194 -3.22 -25.79 1.38
CA SER A 194 -3.86 -26.24 0.14
C SER A 194 -5.35 -26.63 0.25
N ASP A 195 -6.05 -26.26 1.33
CA ASP A 195 -7.51 -26.33 1.40
C ASP A 195 -8.14 -25.27 0.48
N LEU A 196 -8.54 -25.70 -0.72
CA LEU A 196 -9.08 -24.82 -1.75
C LEU A 196 -10.43 -24.18 -1.34
N ASP A 197 -11.19 -24.83 -0.47
CA ASP A 197 -12.45 -24.27 0.00
C ASP A 197 -12.18 -23.13 0.97
N LEU A 198 -11.21 -23.27 1.88
CA LEU A 198 -10.80 -22.19 2.77
C LEU A 198 -10.17 -21.02 1.99
N VAL A 199 -9.37 -21.30 0.95
CA VAL A 199 -8.87 -20.26 0.04
C VAL A 199 -10.04 -19.49 -0.57
N ARG A 200 -11.06 -20.20 -1.08
CA ARG A 200 -12.25 -19.57 -1.66
C ARG A 200 -13.02 -18.73 -0.65
N ILE A 201 -13.17 -19.21 0.59
CA ILE A 201 -13.82 -18.46 1.68
C ILE A 201 -13.10 -17.13 1.94
N ILE A 202 -11.76 -17.14 1.98
CA ILE A 202 -10.97 -15.92 2.16
C ILE A 202 -11.15 -14.97 0.97
N VAL A 203 -11.17 -15.49 -0.26
CA VAL A 203 -11.39 -14.69 -1.47
C VAL A 203 -12.79 -14.08 -1.50
N ASP A 204 -13.83 -14.86 -1.19
CA ASP A 204 -15.23 -14.39 -1.12
C ASP A 204 -15.38 -13.28 -0.07
N ALA A 205 -14.79 -13.47 1.12
CA ALA A 205 -14.77 -12.45 2.17
C ALA A 205 -14.01 -11.20 1.73
N GLY A 206 -12.85 -11.36 1.07
CA GLY A 206 -12.05 -10.26 0.55
C GLY A 206 -12.81 -9.45 -0.51
N GLN A 207 -13.55 -10.12 -1.39
CA GLN A 207 -14.39 -9.48 -2.40
C GLN A 207 -15.55 -8.69 -1.76
N ALA A 208 -16.22 -9.26 -0.75
CA ALA A 208 -17.30 -8.58 -0.04
C ALA A 208 -16.82 -7.39 0.81
N CYS A 209 -15.56 -7.41 1.27
CA CYS A 209 -14.90 -6.32 1.98
C CYS A 209 -14.34 -5.24 1.03
N ASP A 210 -15.14 -4.79 0.05
CA ASP A 210 -14.80 -3.88 -1.06
C ASP A 210 -13.57 -4.30 -1.88
N GLY A 211 -13.36 -5.60 -2.06
CA GLY A 211 -12.20 -6.11 -2.80
C GLY A 211 -10.87 -5.76 -2.13
N VAL A 212 -10.80 -5.80 -0.79
CA VAL A 212 -9.62 -5.42 0.01
C VAL A 212 -8.33 -6.06 -0.49
N LEU A 213 -8.37 -7.34 -0.91
CA LEU A 213 -7.24 -8.07 -1.49
C LEU A 213 -6.71 -7.42 -2.79
N ALA A 214 -7.58 -6.86 -3.63
CA ALA A 214 -7.16 -6.13 -4.83
C ALA A 214 -6.59 -4.74 -4.54
N GLY A 215 -6.70 -4.25 -3.30
CA GLY A 215 -6.32 -2.89 -2.89
C GLY A 215 -4.85 -2.58 -3.14
N PHE A 216 -3.94 -3.49 -2.75
CA PHE A 216 -2.50 -3.29 -2.92
C PHE A 216 -2.10 -3.31 -4.40
N ALA A 217 -2.57 -4.28 -5.18
CA ALA A 217 -2.35 -4.31 -6.63
C ALA A 217 -2.87 -3.04 -7.31
N GLY A 218 -4.02 -2.51 -6.88
CA GLY A 218 -4.56 -1.24 -7.38
C GLY A 218 -3.76 0.00 -6.98
N GLN A 219 -3.11 0.01 -5.81
CA GLN A 219 -2.19 1.06 -5.41
C GLN A 219 -0.91 1.03 -6.25
N VAL A 220 -0.33 -0.16 -6.43
CA VAL A 220 0.87 -0.36 -7.26
C VAL A 220 0.60 0.01 -8.72
N ALA A 221 -0.56 -0.35 -9.26
CA ALA A 221 -0.95 0.01 -10.61
C ALA A 221 -1.06 1.53 -10.81
N ARG A 222 -1.66 2.24 -9.85
CA ARG A 222 -1.73 3.70 -9.85
C ARG A 222 -0.33 4.32 -9.82
N LEU A 223 0.51 3.86 -8.91
CA LEU A 223 1.88 4.36 -8.77
C LEU A 223 2.70 4.16 -10.05
N ALA A 224 2.60 2.99 -10.69
CA ALA A 224 3.29 2.71 -11.96
C ALA A 224 2.82 3.66 -13.08
N ASN A 225 1.53 3.98 -13.13
CA ASN A 225 0.96 4.90 -14.12
C ASN A 225 1.34 6.37 -13.85
N GLU A 226 1.49 6.76 -12.58
CA GLU A 226 1.88 8.12 -12.16
C GLU A 226 3.40 8.34 -12.24
N LEU A 227 4.20 7.27 -12.24
CA LEU A 227 5.66 7.35 -12.19
C LEU A 227 6.29 8.21 -13.30
N PRO A 228 5.82 8.19 -14.57
CA PRO A 228 6.33 9.10 -15.59
C PRO A 228 6.13 10.58 -15.24
N MET A 229 4.98 10.93 -14.66
CA MET A 229 4.66 12.29 -14.21
C MET A 229 5.53 12.67 -13.01
N ILE A 230 5.65 11.80 -12.00
CA ILE A 230 6.52 12.00 -10.83
C ILE A 230 7.98 12.23 -11.26
N LYS A 231 8.46 11.48 -12.26
CA LYS A 231 9.81 11.67 -12.85
C LYS A 231 9.97 13.06 -13.46
N GLN A 232 8.96 13.57 -14.18
CA GLN A 232 8.99 14.91 -14.77
C GLN A 232 8.91 16.01 -13.72
N GLU A 233 8.02 15.87 -12.73
CA GLU A 233 7.91 16.78 -11.60
C GLU A 233 9.22 16.87 -10.82
N ALA A 234 9.83 15.72 -10.47
CA ALA A 234 11.10 15.68 -9.76
C ALA A 234 12.22 16.42 -10.52
N LYS A 235 12.27 16.26 -11.85
CA LYS A 235 13.19 17.02 -12.71
C LYS A 235 12.87 18.52 -12.67
N SER A 236 11.59 18.89 -12.72
CA SER A 236 11.15 20.29 -12.63
C SER A 236 11.55 20.92 -11.28
N TYR A 237 11.27 20.24 -10.17
CA TYR A 237 11.69 20.67 -8.83
C TYR A 237 13.20 20.85 -8.71
N ALA A 238 13.99 19.92 -9.27
CA ALA A 238 15.46 20.04 -9.28
C ALA A 238 15.92 21.30 -10.02
N VAL A 239 15.35 21.54 -11.21
CA VAL A 239 15.70 22.68 -12.07
C VAL A 239 15.27 24.00 -11.45
N HIS A 240 14.06 24.08 -10.89
CA HIS A 240 13.60 25.28 -10.19
C HIS A 240 14.47 25.57 -8.98
N HIS A 241 14.73 24.57 -8.14
CA HIS A 241 15.57 24.76 -6.96
C HIS A 241 17.00 25.18 -7.33
N ALA A 242 17.58 24.61 -8.39
CA ALA A 242 18.87 25.05 -8.91
C ALA A 242 18.85 26.50 -9.40
N ASN A 243 17.76 26.96 -10.03
CA ASN A 243 17.61 28.36 -10.43
C ASN A 243 17.56 29.31 -9.22
N ASP A 244 16.83 28.93 -8.18
CA ASP A 244 16.74 29.71 -6.94
C ASP A 244 18.11 29.83 -6.28
N LEU A 245 18.87 28.73 -6.23
CA LEU A 245 20.24 28.72 -5.70
C LEU A 245 21.24 29.53 -6.55
N LEU A 246 20.96 29.73 -7.84
CA LEU A 246 21.78 30.56 -8.74
C LEU A 246 21.44 32.07 -8.64
N GLU A 247 20.31 32.43 -8.04
CA GLU A 247 19.83 33.83 -7.99
C GLU A 247 20.83 34.80 -7.35
N PRO A 248 21.49 34.49 -6.22
CA PRO A 248 22.50 35.38 -5.63
C PRO A 248 23.65 35.69 -6.59
N TYR A 249 24.16 34.67 -7.28
CA TYR A 249 25.27 34.83 -8.21
C TYR A 249 24.87 35.58 -9.49
N ARG A 250 23.61 35.45 -9.94
CA ARG A 250 23.08 36.27 -11.04
C ARG A 250 23.00 37.74 -10.64
N PHE A 251 22.63 38.01 -9.40
CA PHE A 251 22.56 39.37 -8.87
C PHE A 251 23.95 39.99 -8.78
N GLU A 252 24.94 39.26 -8.24
CA GLU A 252 26.35 39.70 -8.20
C GLU A 252 26.89 39.97 -9.61
N ALA A 253 26.71 39.03 -10.55
CA ALA A 253 27.16 39.20 -11.93
C ALA A 253 26.48 40.38 -12.65
N ALA A 254 25.23 40.71 -12.32
CA ALA A 254 24.54 41.89 -12.85
C ALA A 254 25.03 43.20 -12.21
N GLN A 255 25.33 43.17 -10.91
CA GLN A 255 25.90 44.31 -10.17
C GLN A 255 27.31 44.64 -10.69
N ASP A 256 28.15 43.64 -10.92
CA ASP A 256 29.51 43.81 -11.47
C ASP A 256 29.48 44.39 -12.90
N LYS A 257 28.50 43.98 -13.71
CA LYS A 257 28.29 44.59 -15.03
C LYS A 257 27.86 46.05 -14.91
N MET A 258 27.00 46.40 -13.95
CA MET A 258 26.55 47.79 -13.78
C MET A 258 27.65 48.70 -13.21
N THR A 259 28.47 48.23 -12.27
CA THR A 259 29.61 49.01 -11.73
C THR A 259 30.71 49.19 -12.76
N GLY A 260 30.96 48.20 -13.64
CA GLY A 260 31.90 48.32 -14.76
C GLY A 260 31.47 49.29 -15.87
N TRP A 261 30.19 49.65 -15.94
CA TRP A 261 29.70 50.69 -16.86
C TRP A 261 29.76 52.10 -16.26
N ALA A 262 29.79 52.20 -14.92
CA ALA A 262 29.88 53.47 -14.20
C ALA A 262 31.34 54.01 -14.08
N THR A 263 32.34 53.26 -14.58
CA THR A 263 33.76 53.61 -14.53
C THR A 263 34.34 54.07 -15.88
N TRP A 264 33.50 54.45 -16.84
CA TRP A 264 33.91 55.08 -18.11
C TRP A 264 33.96 56.61 -18.02
#